data_AF-A0A7V4BTY8-F1
#
_entry.id   AF-A0A7V4BTY8-F1
#
_cell.length_a   1.000
_cell.length_b   1.000
_cell.length_c   1.000
_cell.angle_alpha   90.00
_cell.angle_beta   90.00
_cell.angle_gamma   90.00
#
_symmetry.space_group_name_H-M   'P 1'
#
loop_
_entity.id
_entity.type
_entity.pdbx_description
1 polymer ?
#
loop_
_entity_poly.entity_id
_entity_poly.type
_entity_poly.pdbx_seq_one_letter_code
_entity_poly.pdbx_strand_id
1 'polypeptide(L)' 'MQRLNEANIFPRRYFYPALNTVRLYQTAHLPVSASVSRRVICLPLYHTLTTCEIDTVCKIIINAMGL' A
#
# COMPACT_ATOMS: atom_id res chain seq x y z
N MET A 1 1.01 1.73 7.04
CA MET A 1 -0.36 1.25 7.37
C MET A 1 -0.82 1.83 8.70
N GLN A 2 -0.16 1.52 9.82
CA GLN A 2 -0.59 1.94 11.17
C GLN A 2 -1.00 3.42 11.27
N ARG A 3 -0.13 4.36 10.88
CA ARG A 3 -0.42 5.81 10.94
C ARG A 3 -1.61 6.27 10.09
N LEU A 4 -1.87 5.60 8.96
CA LEU A 4 -3.04 5.90 8.13
C LEU A 4 -4.30 5.34 8.80
N ASN A 5 -4.25 4.13 9.34
CA ASN A 5 -5.37 3.52 10.05
C ASN A 5 -5.78 4.33 11.29
N GLU A 6 -4.81 4.89 12.03
CA GLU A 6 -5.05 5.79 13.17
C GLU A 6 -5.82 7.07 12.77
N ALA A 7 -5.68 7.49 11.50
CA ALA A 7 -6.41 8.61 10.90
C ALA A 7 -7.71 8.17 10.17
N ASN A 8 -8.21 6.96 10.42
CA ASN A 8 -9.36 6.36 9.73
C ASN A 8 -9.20 6.25 8.20
N ILE A 9 -7.96 6.18 7.71
CA ILE A 9 -7.63 5.96 6.31
C ILE A 9 -7.16 4.52 6.16
N PHE A 10 -7.90 3.71 5.40
CA PHE A 10 -7.66 2.26 5.29
C PHE A 10 -7.07 1.87 3.92
N PRO A 11 -5.75 1.98 3.73
CA PRO A 11 -5.08 1.51 2.52
C PRO A 11 -5.16 -0.01 2.36
N ARG A 12 -4.99 -0.48 1.13
CA ARG A 12 -4.98 -1.91 0.76
C ARG A 12 -3.60 -2.37 0.33
N ARG A 13 -3.36 -3.68 0.37
CA ARG A 13 -2.11 -4.31 -0.11
C ARG A 13 -2.38 -5.13 -1.36
N TYR A 14 -2.38 -4.47 -2.51
CA TYR A 14 -2.47 -5.13 -3.81
C TYR A 14 -1.13 -5.10 -4.53
N PHE A 15 -0.52 -6.22 -4.89
CA PHE A 15 -0.87 -7.61 -4.60
C PHE A 15 0.12 -8.19 -3.59
N TYR A 16 -0.37 -8.56 -2.39
CA TYR A 16 0.42 -9.23 -1.35
C TYR A 16 -0.33 -10.45 -0.78
N PRO A 17 0.33 -11.61 -0.61
CA PRO A 17 1.71 -11.89 -1.01
C PRO A 17 1.87 -11.98 -2.54
N ALA A 18 3.11 -11.96 -3.04
CA ALA A 18 3.36 -12.14 -4.47
C ALA A 18 2.75 -13.46 -4.95
N LEU A 19 2.09 -13.46 -6.13
CA LEU A 19 1.31 -14.60 -6.61
C LEU A 19 2.11 -15.91 -6.63
N ASN A 20 3.38 -15.85 -7.05
CA ASN A 20 4.29 -17.00 -7.12
C ASN A 20 4.68 -17.61 -5.76
N THR A 21 4.25 -17.01 -4.65
CA THR A 21 4.47 -17.51 -3.28
C THR A 21 3.22 -18.15 -2.67
N VAL A 22 2.05 -17.96 -3.30
CA VAL A 22 0.79 -18.59 -2.87
C VAL A 22 0.86 -20.08 -3.20
N ARG A 23 0.53 -20.96 -2.25
CA ARG A 23 0.64 -22.43 -2.37
C ARG A 23 0.07 -22.98 -3.68
N LEU A 24 -1.07 -22.44 -4.14
CA LEU A 24 -1.75 -22.86 -5.36
C LEU A 24 -0.98 -22.50 -6.66
N TYR A 25 -0.14 -21.46 -6.59
CA TYR A 25 0.59 -20.89 -7.72
C TYR A 25 2.09 -20.81 -7.42
N GLN A 26 2.65 -21.73 -6.65
CA GLN A 26 4.09 -21.72 -6.40
C GLN A 26 4.84 -21.92 -7.73
N THR A 27 5.48 -20.86 -8.20
CA THR A 27 6.23 -20.85 -9.48
C THR A 27 7.70 -20.52 -9.23
N ALA A 28 8.43 -20.20 -10.30
CA ALA A 28 9.81 -19.76 -10.29
C ALA A 28 10.12 -18.64 -9.27
N HIS A 29 11.42 -18.48 -9.00
CA HIS A 29 11.95 -17.41 -8.17
C HIS A 29 11.83 -16.05 -8.88
N LEU A 30 10.92 -15.19 -8.41
CA LEU A 30 10.64 -13.86 -8.96
C LEU A 30 11.04 -12.75 -7.95
N PRO A 31 12.33 -12.40 -7.84
CA PRO A 31 12.82 -11.51 -6.79
C PRO A 31 12.26 -10.07 -6.89
N VAL A 32 12.04 -9.58 -8.10
CA VAL A 32 11.44 -8.25 -8.33
C VAL A 32 9.98 -8.22 -7.87
N SER A 33 9.18 -9.22 -8.25
CA SER A 33 7.78 -9.35 -7.82
C SER A 33 7.67 -9.45 -6.28
N ALA A 34 8.52 -10.28 -5.66
CA ALA A 34 8.60 -10.40 -4.21
C ALA A 34 9.00 -9.07 -3.53
N SER A 35 9.97 -8.35 -4.09
CA SER A 35 10.40 -7.03 -3.59
C SER A 35 9.28 -5.98 -3.65
N VAL A 36 8.54 -5.92 -4.76
CA VAL A 36 7.45 -4.95 -4.95
C VAL A 36 6.26 -5.27 -4.06
N SER A 37 5.79 -6.52 -4.02
CA SER A 37 4.64 -6.93 -3.20
C SER A 37 4.80 -6.59 -1.71
N ARG A 38 6.04 -6.60 -1.19
CA ARG A 38 6.34 -6.26 0.20
C ARG A 38 6.25 -4.76 0.50
N ARG A 39 6.48 -3.90 -0.49
CA ARG A 39 6.62 -2.44 -0.30
C ARG A 39 5.45 -1.63 -0.85
N VAL A 40 4.71 -2.19 -1.80
CA VAL A 40 3.57 -1.51 -2.41
C VAL A 40 2.45 -1.28 -1.40
N ILE A 41 1.83 -0.11 -1.48
CA ILE A 41 0.65 0.29 -0.72
C ILE A 41 -0.34 0.91 -1.70
N CYS A 42 -1.61 0.53 -1.61
CA CYS A 42 -2.69 1.09 -2.41
C CYS A 42 -3.48 2.07 -1.54
N LEU A 43 -3.45 3.35 -1.92
CA LEU A 43 -4.16 4.41 -1.20
C LEU A 43 -5.62 4.50 -1.67
N PRO A 44 -6.55 4.97 -0.82
CA PRO A 44 -7.92 5.23 -1.24
C PRO A 44 -7.96 6.21 -2.41
N LEU A 45 -8.71 5.84 -3.46
CA LEU A 45 -8.91 6.67 -4.64
C LEU A 45 -10.34 6.44 -5.15
N TYR A 46 -11.16 7.48 -5.07
CA TYR A 46 -12.57 7.46 -5.47
C TYR A 46 -13.04 8.90 -5.79
N HIS A 47 -14.13 9.03 -6.55
CA HIS A 47 -14.54 10.30 -7.14
C HIS A 47 -15.00 11.38 -6.15
N THR A 48 -15.41 11.01 -4.93
CA THR A 48 -15.77 11.95 -3.87
C THR A 48 -14.60 12.38 -2.99
N LEU A 49 -13.38 11.89 -3.25
CA LEU A 49 -12.21 12.25 -2.46
C LEU A 49 -11.83 13.72 -2.70
N THR A 50 -11.80 14.50 -1.64
CA THR A 50 -11.48 15.93 -1.68
C THR A 50 -9.97 16.16 -1.70
N THR A 51 -9.55 17.31 -2.21
CA THR A 51 -8.13 17.73 -2.16
C THR A 51 -7.60 17.83 -0.73
N CYS A 52 -8.45 18.23 0.23
CA CYS A 52 -8.10 18.27 1.64
C CYS A 52 -7.80 16.87 2.23
N GLU A 53 -8.60 15.87 1.87
CA GLU A 53 -8.34 14.48 2.25
C GLU A 53 -7.06 13.94 1.60
N ILE A 54 -6.80 14.27 0.33
CA ILE A 54 -5.54 13.92 -0.36
C ILE A 54 -4.34 14.54 0.38
N ASP A 55 -4.41 15.83 0.72
CA ASP A 55 -3.35 16.52 1.46
C ASP A 55 -3.10 15.88 2.83
N THR A 56 -4.16 15.41 3.49
CA THR A 56 -4.06 14.70 4.77
C THR A 56 -3.32 13.38 4.61
N VAL A 57 -3.66 12.58 3.58
CA VAL A 57 -2.95 11.34 3.24
C VAL A 57 -1.47 11.62 2.96
N CYS A 58 -1.16 12.62 2.12
CA CYS A 58 0.21 13.02 1.77
C CYS A 58 1.01 13.42 3.02
N LYS A 59 0.47 14.28 3.89
CA LYS A 59 1.13 14.70 5.14
C LYS A 59 1.44 13.52 6.05
N ILE A 60 0.52 12.58 6.21
CA ILE A 60 0.75 11.38 7.03
C ILE A 60 1.91 10.56 6.45
N ILE A 61 1.96 10.39 5.12
CA ILE A 61 3.03 9.64 4.44
C ILE A 61 4.39 10.33 4.59
N ILE A 62 4.47 11.64 4.30
CA ILE A 62 5.68 12.46 4.41
C ILE A 62 6.25 12.37 5.83
N ASN A 63 5.41 12.65 6.84
CA ASN A 63 5.80 12.54 8.24
C ASN A 63 6.26 11.12 8.62
N ALA A 64 5.78 10.07 7.94
CA ALA A 64 6.10 8.68 8.27
C ALA A 64 7.47 8.29 7.73
N MET A 65 7.91 8.99 6.68
CA MET A 65 9.20 8.84 6.06
C MET A 65 10.28 9.72 6.71
N GLY A 66 9.91 10.59 7.66
CA GLY A 66 10.82 11.56 8.27
C GLY A 66 11.22 12.68 7.31
N LEU A 67 10.36 12.97 6.33
CA LEU A 67 10.49 14.07 5.38
C LEU A 67 9.74 15.31 5.86
#